data_AF-E0E1M4-F1
#
_entry.id   AF-E0E1M4-F1
#
_cell.length_a   1.000
_cell.length_b   1.000
_cell.length_c   1.000
_cell.angle_alpha   90.00
_cell.angle_beta   90.00
_cell.angle_gamma   90.00
#
_symmetry.space_group_name_H-M   'P 1'
#
loop_
_entity.id
_entity.type
_entity.pdbx_description
1 polymer ?
#
loop_
_entity_poly.entity_id
_entity_poly.type
_entity_poly.pdbx_seq_one_letter_code
_entity_poly.pdbx_strand_id
1 'polypeptide(L)'
;MGQIASLFGIALKAIYGVIGNYGLSIIVFTIIVKMILMPLTVKQTKSTFAMSEINPKVKEIQAKYKNKPEKQNEEISKLYKESGINPLSGCLPILIQMPILMGLFYVFKDPVTHGVFASKAAMAAANGNFLWIKALSKPDYILAVFSGVSAYLMQKVMTPKDQIEGPMKMMSWLLAGMSLYWGFIFPAALTLYWGVSNIFSVFQYYLITRPLKSKLEQEKADKEAGKSSFKKK
;
A
#
# COMPACT_ATOMS: atom_id res chain seq x y z
N MET A 1 -14.20 -0.22 16.14
CA MET A 1 -13.05 -0.96 15.55
C MET A 1 -13.23 -2.48 15.59
N GLY A 2 -13.87 -3.06 16.62
CA GLY A 2 -14.15 -4.51 16.69
C GLY A 2 -14.96 -5.06 15.49
N GLN A 3 -15.86 -4.29 14.90
CA GLN A 3 -16.67 -4.73 13.76
C GLN A 3 -15.85 -5.03 12.50
N ILE A 4 -14.86 -4.20 12.16
CA ILE A 4 -13.97 -4.44 11.00
C ILE A 4 -13.14 -5.69 11.23
N ALA A 5 -12.61 -5.85 12.45
CA ALA A 5 -11.88 -7.05 12.85
C ALA A 5 -12.77 -8.30 12.74
N SER A 6 -14.00 -8.27 13.28
CA SER A 6 -14.92 -9.39 13.17
C SER A 6 -15.30 -9.72 11.72
N LEU A 7 -15.50 -8.72 10.86
CA LEU A 7 -15.75 -8.94 9.44
C LEU A 7 -14.57 -9.66 8.77
N PHE A 8 -13.34 -9.21 9.03
CA PHE A 8 -12.14 -9.87 8.50
C PHE A 8 -11.97 -11.27 9.08
N GLY A 9 -12.29 -11.47 10.35
CA GLY A 9 -12.24 -12.78 10.99
C GLY A 9 -13.23 -13.77 10.37
N ILE A 10 -14.46 -13.35 10.08
CA ILE A 10 -15.45 -14.15 9.35
C ILE A 10 -14.96 -14.48 7.94
N ALA A 11 -14.42 -13.50 7.22
CA ALA A 11 -13.87 -13.73 5.89
C ALA A 11 -12.71 -14.73 5.91
N LEU A 12 -11.78 -14.60 6.86
CA LEU A 12 -10.68 -15.54 7.05
C LEU A 12 -11.16 -16.93 7.45
N LYS A 13 -12.19 -17.05 8.30
CA LYS A 13 -12.81 -18.33 8.63
C LYS A 13 -13.40 -19.02 7.38
N ALA A 14 -14.11 -18.27 6.54
CA ALA A 14 -14.68 -18.80 5.31
C ALA A 14 -13.59 -19.32 4.37
N ILE A 15 -12.52 -18.55 4.18
CA ILE A 15 -11.37 -18.96 3.36
C ILE A 15 -10.69 -20.20 3.97
N TYR A 16 -10.47 -20.20 5.29
CA TYR A 16 -9.86 -21.32 6.01
C TYR A 16 -10.70 -22.59 5.93
N GLY A 17 -12.03 -22.49 5.96
CA GLY A 17 -12.93 -23.64 5.82
C GLY A 17 -12.81 -24.34 4.46
N VAL A 18 -12.39 -23.62 3.41
CA VAL A 18 -12.16 -24.18 2.07
C VAL A 18 -10.73 -24.68 1.90
N ILE A 19 -9.74 -23.93 2.40
CA ILE A 19 -8.32 -24.21 2.16
C ILE A 19 -7.73 -25.20 3.19
N GLY A 20 -8.21 -25.16 4.43
CA GLY A 20 -7.71 -25.98 5.55
C GLY A 20 -6.34 -25.55 6.10
N ASN A 21 -5.70 -24.53 5.51
CA ASN A 21 -4.38 -24.03 5.92
C ASN A 21 -4.43 -22.54 6.26
N TYR A 22 -4.02 -22.18 7.48
CA TYR A 22 -4.18 -20.81 7.97
C TYR A 22 -3.25 -19.81 7.26
N GLY A 23 -1.99 -20.17 6.99
CA GLY A 23 -1.06 -19.30 6.26
C GLY A 23 -1.49 -19.05 4.82
N LEU A 24 -1.95 -20.09 4.11
CA LEU A 24 -2.52 -19.93 2.77
C LEU A 24 -3.81 -19.10 2.79
N SER A 25 -4.62 -19.22 3.85
CA SER A 25 -5.83 -18.41 4.01
C SER A 25 -5.51 -16.92 4.14
N ILE A 26 -4.42 -16.57 4.85
CA ILE A 26 -3.93 -15.19 4.94
C ILE A 26 -3.49 -14.69 3.54
N ILE A 27 -2.80 -15.52 2.76
CA ILE A 27 -2.38 -15.16 1.39
C ILE A 27 -3.60 -14.86 0.52
N VAL A 28 -4.57 -15.77 0.49
CA VAL A 28 -5.77 -15.63 -0.34
C VAL A 28 -6.61 -14.42 0.10
N PHE A 29 -6.78 -14.24 1.42
CA PHE A 29 -7.43 -13.05 1.96
C PHE A 29 -6.76 -11.76 1.47
N THR A 30 -5.42 -11.71 1.53
CA THR A 30 -4.64 -10.55 1.09
C THR A 30 -4.87 -10.23 -0.38
N ILE A 31 -4.85 -11.26 -1.23
CA ILE A 31 -5.10 -11.11 -2.68
C ILE A 31 -6.51 -10.59 -2.93
N ILE A 32 -7.53 -11.15 -2.26
CA ILE A 32 -8.93 -10.70 -2.40
C ILE A 32 -9.07 -9.23 -2.03
N VAL A 33 -8.54 -8.81 -0.88
CA VAL A 33 -8.58 -7.41 -0.44
C VAL A 33 -7.91 -6.51 -1.48
N LYS A 34 -6.73 -6.88 -1.98
CA LYS A 34 -6.02 -6.10 -3.00
C LYS A 34 -6.79 -6.00 -4.32
N MET A 35 -7.44 -7.08 -4.75
CA MET A 35 -8.29 -7.07 -5.94
C MET A 35 -9.50 -6.14 -5.77
N ILE A 36 -10.16 -6.17 -4.62
CA ILE A 36 -11.28 -5.26 -4.32
C ILE A 36 -10.82 -3.79 -4.32
N LEU A 37 -9.62 -3.52 -3.81
CA LEU A 37 -9.05 -2.16 -3.78
C LEU A 37 -8.42 -1.72 -5.11
N MET A 38 -8.34 -2.59 -6.12
CA MET A 38 -7.69 -2.28 -7.39
C MET A 38 -8.28 -1.06 -8.12
N PRO A 39 -9.61 -0.87 -8.22
CA PRO A 39 -10.18 0.32 -8.88
C PRO A 39 -9.78 1.62 -8.19
N LEU A 40 -9.65 1.57 -6.86
CA LEU A 40 -9.16 2.68 -6.07
C LEU A 40 -7.68 2.95 -6.36
N THR A 41 -6.83 1.93 -6.44
CA THR A 41 -5.41 2.10 -6.82
C THR A 41 -5.26 2.77 -8.19
N VAL A 42 -6.14 2.44 -9.15
CA VAL A 42 -6.16 3.10 -10.46
C VAL A 42 -6.48 4.58 -10.33
N LYS A 43 -7.50 4.95 -9.54
CA LYS A 43 -7.85 6.36 -9.27
C LYS A 43 -6.70 7.10 -8.58
N GLN A 44 -6.08 6.47 -7.59
CA GLN A 44 -4.92 7.01 -6.87
C GLN A 44 -3.75 7.25 -7.83
N THR A 45 -3.45 6.29 -8.72
CA THR A 45 -2.39 6.40 -9.72
C THR A 45 -2.57 7.61 -10.63
N LYS A 46 -3.80 7.83 -11.14
CA LYS A 46 -4.13 9.01 -11.96
C LYS A 46 -3.92 10.31 -11.18
N SER A 47 -4.35 10.35 -9.91
CA SER A 47 -4.17 11.53 -9.08
C SER A 47 -2.69 11.82 -8.78
N THR A 48 -1.89 10.79 -8.50
CA THR A 48 -0.45 10.95 -8.26
C THR A 48 0.28 11.38 -9.53
N PHE A 49 -0.14 10.88 -10.70
CA PHE A 49 0.38 11.33 -11.98
C PHE A 49 0.12 12.83 -12.16
N ALA A 50 -1.13 13.27 -12.01
CA ALA A 50 -1.50 14.68 -12.14
C ALA A 50 -0.71 15.59 -11.17
N MET A 51 -0.48 15.12 -9.94
CA MET A 51 0.38 15.81 -8.96
C MET A 51 1.83 15.94 -9.45
N SER A 52 2.38 14.88 -10.04
CA SER A 52 3.75 14.87 -10.55
C SER A 52 3.97 15.88 -11.68
N GLU A 53 2.91 16.23 -12.41
CA GLU A 53 2.97 17.25 -13.46
C GLU A 53 3.08 18.68 -12.91
N ILE A 54 2.53 18.93 -11.72
CA ILE A 54 2.62 20.24 -11.05
C ILE A 54 3.94 20.38 -10.29
N ASN A 55 4.56 19.28 -9.84
CA ASN A 55 5.79 19.30 -9.04
C ASN A 55 6.90 20.24 -9.56
N PRO A 56 7.18 20.35 -10.88
CA PRO A 56 8.15 21.31 -11.40
C PRO A 56 7.79 22.77 -11.06
N LYS A 57 6.54 23.17 -11.25
CA LYS A 57 6.03 24.51 -10.90
C LYS A 57 6.09 24.77 -9.39
N VAL A 58 5.83 23.74 -8.57
CA VAL A 58 6.01 23.83 -7.11
C VAL A 58 7.48 24.11 -6.78
N LYS A 59 8.43 23.43 -7.42
CA LYS A 59 9.87 23.68 -7.23
C LYS A 59 10.27 25.11 -7.66
N GLU A 60 9.70 25.63 -8.74
CA GLU A 60 9.92 27.02 -9.18
C GLU A 60 9.40 28.04 -8.15
N ILE A 61 8.18 27.84 -7.63
CA ILE A 61 7.62 28.69 -6.55
C ILE A 61 8.50 28.61 -5.31
N GLN A 62 8.96 27.41 -4.95
CA GLN A 62 9.82 27.20 -3.79
C GLN A 62 11.15 27.94 -3.93
N ALA A 63 11.77 27.91 -5.11
CA ALA A 63 12.99 28.65 -5.41
C ALA A 63 12.76 30.17 -5.41
N LYS A 64 11.66 30.64 -6.02
CA LYS A 64 11.31 32.07 -6.11
C LYS A 64 11.03 32.71 -4.75
N TYR A 65 10.41 31.99 -3.83
CA TYR A 65 10.00 32.50 -2.52
C TYR A 65 10.75 31.84 -1.34
N LYS A 66 11.99 31.39 -1.56
CA LYS A 66 12.80 30.67 -0.55
C LYS A 66 12.88 31.38 0.81
N ASN A 67 12.89 32.71 0.82
CA ASN A 67 12.99 33.54 2.03
C ASN A 67 11.63 34.07 2.53
N LYS A 68 10.51 33.62 1.95
CA LYS A 68 9.15 34.11 2.23
C LYS A 68 8.18 32.91 2.38
N PRO A 69 8.23 32.17 3.49
CA PRO A 69 7.49 30.92 3.65
C PRO A 69 5.97 31.10 3.57
N GLU A 70 5.42 32.20 4.08
CA GLU A 70 3.99 32.49 3.98
C GLU A 70 3.55 32.65 2.54
N LYS A 71 4.26 33.49 1.77
CA LYS A 71 3.98 33.70 0.35
C LYS A 71 4.21 32.45 -0.50
N GLN A 72 5.22 31.65 -0.15
CA GLN A 72 5.46 30.35 -0.77
C GLN A 72 4.26 29.42 -0.59
N ASN A 73 3.74 29.29 0.63
CA ASN A 73 2.59 28.43 0.93
C ASN A 73 1.31 28.92 0.23
N GLU A 74 1.09 30.23 0.18
CA GLU A 74 -0.04 30.84 -0.52
C GLU A 74 -0.03 30.50 -2.01
N GLU A 75 1.11 30.69 -2.68
CA GLU A 75 1.28 30.47 -4.11
C GLU A 75 1.20 28.98 -4.48
N ILE A 76 1.74 28.09 -3.64
CA ILE A 76 1.58 26.64 -3.80
C ILE A 76 0.10 26.25 -3.68
N SER A 77 -0.60 26.77 -2.67
CA SER A 77 -2.03 26.52 -2.47
C SER A 77 -2.86 27.01 -3.64
N LYS A 78 -2.56 28.21 -4.15
CA LYS A 78 -3.19 28.80 -5.33
C LYS A 78 -2.96 27.94 -6.57
N LEU A 79 -1.72 27.50 -6.82
CA LEU A 79 -1.38 26.62 -7.94
C LEU A 79 -2.17 25.31 -7.91
N TYR A 80 -2.33 24.68 -6.75
CA TYR A 80 -3.14 23.46 -6.62
C TYR A 80 -4.62 23.71 -6.93
N LYS A 81 -5.18 24.83 -6.43
CA LYS A 81 -6.57 25.21 -6.70
C LYS A 81 -6.80 25.51 -8.19
N GLU A 82 -5.94 26.30 -8.81
CA GLU A 82 -6.02 26.66 -10.24
C GLU A 82 -5.87 25.44 -11.15
N SER A 83 -5.04 24.47 -10.73
CA SER A 83 -4.85 23.23 -11.47
C SER A 83 -5.94 22.18 -11.20
N GLY A 84 -6.90 22.46 -10.31
CA GLY A 84 -7.97 21.53 -9.94
C GLY A 84 -7.51 20.24 -9.24
N ILE A 85 -6.30 20.25 -8.66
CA ILE A 85 -5.65 19.07 -8.10
C ILE A 85 -5.70 19.11 -6.57
N ASN A 86 -6.18 18.01 -5.96
CA ASN A 86 -6.28 17.90 -4.51
C ASN A 86 -5.01 17.25 -3.90
N PRO A 87 -4.22 17.97 -3.08
CA PRO A 87 -3.00 17.45 -2.44
C PRO A 87 -3.22 16.26 -1.51
N LEU A 88 -4.41 16.14 -0.90
CA LEU A 88 -4.74 15.02 0.00
C LEU A 88 -4.96 13.70 -0.76
N SER A 89 -5.12 13.74 -2.07
CA SER A 89 -5.29 12.52 -2.86
C SER A 89 -4.04 11.62 -2.81
N GLY A 90 -2.86 12.18 -2.53
CA GLY A 90 -1.62 11.43 -2.35
C GLY A 90 -1.53 10.65 -1.03
N CYS A 91 -2.24 11.07 0.03
CA CYS A 91 -2.26 10.36 1.32
C CYS A 91 -3.46 9.41 1.46
N LEU A 92 -4.39 9.41 0.49
CA LEU A 92 -5.53 8.50 0.43
C LEU A 92 -5.16 7.01 0.61
N PRO A 93 -4.04 6.49 0.08
CA PRO A 93 -3.64 5.10 0.34
C PRO A 93 -3.45 4.82 1.83
N ILE A 94 -2.82 5.72 2.58
CA ILE A 94 -2.56 5.57 4.01
C ILE A 94 -3.88 5.59 4.78
N LEU A 95 -4.76 6.54 4.48
CA LEU A 95 -6.05 6.67 5.16
C LEU A 95 -6.92 5.42 5.02
N ILE A 96 -6.88 4.76 3.87
CA ILE A 96 -7.63 3.53 3.62
C ILE A 96 -6.91 2.30 4.19
N GLN A 97 -5.58 2.30 4.17
CA GLN A 97 -4.79 1.19 4.70
C GLN A 97 -4.85 1.11 6.22
N MET A 98 -4.97 2.24 6.93
CA MET A 98 -4.99 2.28 8.40
C MET A 98 -6.15 1.46 9.01
N PRO A 99 -7.42 1.62 8.61
CA PRO A 99 -8.51 0.75 9.07
C PRO A 99 -8.28 -0.73 8.78
N ILE A 100 -7.74 -1.06 7.61
CA ILE A 100 -7.45 -2.44 7.21
C ILE A 100 -6.37 -3.04 8.12
N LEU A 101 -5.29 -2.29 8.33
CA LEU A 101 -4.19 -2.72 9.18
C LEU A 101 -4.65 -2.93 10.63
N MET A 102 -5.44 -1.99 11.16
CA MET A 102 -6.00 -2.11 12.51
C MET A 102 -6.92 -3.33 12.63
N GLY A 103 -7.81 -3.54 11.65
CA GLY A 103 -8.67 -4.73 11.61
C GLY A 103 -7.87 -6.03 11.65
N LEU A 104 -6.86 -6.15 10.79
CA LEU A 104 -6.01 -7.34 10.73
C LEU A 104 -5.15 -7.52 11.97
N PHE A 105 -4.64 -6.44 12.54
CA PHE A 105 -3.88 -6.49 13.78
C PHE A 105 -4.70 -7.11 14.91
N TYR A 106 -5.95 -6.67 15.10
CA TYR A 106 -6.83 -7.25 16.12
C TYR A 106 -7.15 -8.72 15.82
N VAL A 107 -7.49 -9.05 14.56
CA VAL A 107 -7.79 -10.43 14.16
C VAL A 107 -6.60 -11.37 14.40
N PHE A 108 -5.39 -10.98 14.01
CA PHE A 108 -4.23 -11.85 14.17
C PHE A 108 -3.73 -11.92 15.60
N LYS A 109 -3.97 -10.89 16.41
CA LYS A 109 -3.66 -10.90 17.84
C LYS A 109 -4.60 -11.83 18.62
N ASP A 110 -5.89 -11.84 18.28
CA ASP A 110 -6.87 -12.73 18.92
C ASP A 110 -7.86 -13.33 17.90
N PRO A 111 -7.42 -14.33 17.12
CA PRO A 111 -8.22 -14.89 16.03
C PRO A 111 -9.42 -15.69 16.52
N VAL A 112 -9.43 -16.13 17.79
CA VAL A 112 -10.58 -16.84 18.38
C VAL A 112 -11.69 -15.83 18.70
N THR A 113 -11.36 -14.74 19.39
CA THR A 113 -12.34 -13.69 19.74
C THR A 113 -12.94 -13.03 18.50
N HIS A 114 -12.18 -12.92 17.42
CA HIS A 114 -12.67 -12.35 16.16
C HIS A 114 -13.28 -13.38 15.19
N GLY A 115 -13.46 -14.63 15.63
CA GLY A 115 -14.27 -15.62 14.91
C GLY A 115 -13.57 -16.32 13.75
N VAL A 116 -12.24 -16.25 13.65
CA VAL A 116 -11.45 -17.06 12.70
C VAL A 116 -11.51 -18.54 13.09
N PHE A 117 -11.34 -18.83 14.38
CA PHE A 117 -11.35 -20.19 14.94
C PHE A 117 -12.41 -20.34 16.01
N ALA A 118 -13.01 -21.54 16.08
CA ALA A 118 -14.05 -21.83 17.07
C ALA A 118 -13.52 -21.95 18.51
N SER A 119 -12.24 -22.27 18.68
CA SER A 119 -11.61 -22.44 20.01
C SER A 119 -10.11 -22.22 19.94
N LYS A 120 -9.48 -22.04 21.11
CA LYS A 120 -8.01 -21.98 21.23
C LYS A 120 -7.34 -23.28 20.77
N ALA A 121 -8.00 -24.43 20.95
CA ALA A 121 -7.49 -25.72 20.47
C ALA A 121 -7.48 -25.79 18.93
N ALA A 122 -8.56 -25.33 18.28
CA ALA A 122 -8.61 -25.24 16.83
C ALA A 122 -7.54 -24.28 16.27
N MET A 123 -7.33 -23.13 16.94
CA MET A 123 -6.26 -22.22 16.57
C MET A 123 -4.88 -22.87 16.73
N ALA A 124 -4.62 -23.55 17.84
CA ALA A 124 -3.34 -24.20 18.10
C ALA A 124 -2.99 -25.24 17.02
N ALA A 125 -3.98 -26.04 16.60
CA ALA A 125 -3.82 -27.02 15.52
C ALA A 125 -3.46 -26.36 14.16
N ALA A 126 -3.96 -25.15 13.90
CA ALA A 126 -3.72 -24.42 12.67
C ALA A 126 -2.44 -23.54 12.70
N ASN A 127 -1.82 -23.37 13.87
CA ASN A 127 -0.82 -22.33 14.11
C ASN A 127 0.57 -22.63 13.51
N GLY A 128 0.95 -23.91 13.35
CA GLY A 128 2.32 -24.33 13.01
C GLY A 128 2.53 -24.97 11.63
N ASN A 129 1.52 -24.99 10.76
CA ASN A 129 1.54 -25.78 9.53
C ASN A 129 1.77 -24.93 8.27
N PHE A 130 2.71 -23.99 8.28
CA PHE A 130 2.93 -23.13 7.12
C PHE A 130 4.42 -22.85 6.86
N LEU A 131 4.96 -23.48 5.81
CA LEU A 131 6.36 -23.34 5.39
C LEU A 131 7.33 -23.58 6.56
N TRP A 132 8.29 -22.67 6.77
CA TRP A 132 9.23 -22.70 7.89
C TRP A 132 8.69 -22.02 9.16
N ILE A 133 7.49 -21.46 9.13
CA ILE A 133 6.92 -20.67 10.23
C ILE A 133 6.41 -21.62 11.32
N LYS A 134 7.06 -21.57 12.48
CA LYS A 134 6.74 -22.44 13.63
C LYS A 134 5.41 -22.09 14.30
N ALA A 135 5.04 -20.82 14.29
CA ALA A 135 3.80 -20.32 14.89
C ALA A 135 3.38 -19.00 14.26
N LEU A 136 2.24 -18.99 13.56
CA LEU A 136 1.67 -17.77 12.94
C LEU A 136 1.28 -16.70 13.98
N SER A 137 1.00 -17.10 15.22
CA SER A 137 0.70 -16.21 16.34
C SER A 137 1.92 -15.59 17.03
N LYS A 138 3.14 -16.03 16.70
CA LYS A 138 4.40 -15.51 17.26
C LYS A 138 5.24 -14.84 16.18
N PRO A 139 6.18 -13.94 16.52
CA PRO A 139 7.11 -13.38 15.54
C PRO A 139 7.95 -14.47 14.85
N ASP A 140 8.27 -14.25 13.57
CA ASP A 140 9.19 -15.07 12.79
C ASP A 140 10.23 -14.16 12.13
N TYR A 141 11.50 -14.39 12.46
CA TYR A 141 12.57 -13.46 12.12
C TYR A 141 13.02 -13.57 10.66
N ILE A 142 12.92 -14.75 10.05
CA ILE A 142 13.18 -14.93 8.61
C ILE A 142 12.12 -14.16 7.82
N LEU A 143 10.86 -14.27 8.23
CA LEU A 143 9.76 -13.54 7.62
C LEU A 143 9.83 -12.03 7.88
N ALA A 144 10.33 -11.59 9.03
CA ALA A 144 10.58 -10.18 9.32
C ALA A 144 11.57 -9.55 8.33
N VAL A 145 12.71 -10.22 8.11
CA VAL A 145 13.71 -9.80 7.11
C VAL A 145 13.10 -9.77 5.72
N PHE A 146 12.38 -10.82 5.34
CA PHE A 146 11.67 -10.87 4.06
C PHE A 146 10.69 -9.71 3.89
N SER A 147 9.88 -9.42 4.90
CA SER A 147 8.92 -8.32 4.89
C SER A 147 9.62 -6.97 4.70
N GLY A 148 10.69 -6.69 5.45
CA GLY A 148 11.49 -5.46 5.31
C GLY A 148 12.09 -5.31 3.91
N VAL A 149 12.70 -6.37 3.37
CA VAL A 149 13.27 -6.36 2.01
C VAL A 149 12.18 -6.16 0.96
N SER A 150 11.05 -6.88 1.08
CA SER A 150 9.93 -6.74 0.15
C SER A 150 9.34 -5.32 0.18
N ALA A 151 9.22 -4.70 1.35
CA ALA A 151 8.75 -3.32 1.49
C ALA A 151 9.71 -2.34 0.82
N TYR A 152 11.01 -2.50 1.02
CA TYR A 152 12.02 -1.68 0.35
C TYR A 152 11.95 -1.82 -1.17
N LEU A 153 11.89 -3.05 -1.69
CA LEU A 153 11.79 -3.31 -3.14
C LEU A 153 10.52 -2.72 -3.74
N MET A 154 9.38 -2.89 -3.06
CA MET A 154 8.11 -2.31 -3.46
C MET A 154 8.19 -0.78 -3.53
N GLN A 155 8.72 -0.12 -2.50
CA GLN A 155 8.89 1.33 -2.50
C GLN A 155 9.82 1.82 -3.62
N LYS A 156 10.91 1.08 -3.88
CA LYS A 156 11.85 1.38 -4.95
C LYS A 156 11.23 1.26 -6.35
N VAL A 157 10.31 0.31 -6.55
CA VAL A 157 9.62 0.10 -7.83
C VAL A 157 8.53 1.15 -8.06
N MET A 158 7.77 1.51 -7.02
CA MET A 158 6.62 2.41 -7.15
C MET A 158 7.01 3.89 -7.20
N THR A 159 8.16 4.27 -6.63
CA THR A 159 8.64 5.65 -6.57
C THR A 159 9.49 6.00 -7.80
N PRO A 160 9.15 7.05 -8.59
CA PRO A 160 9.97 7.50 -9.71
C PRO A 160 11.37 7.95 -9.26
N LYS A 161 12.42 7.64 -10.04
CA LYS A 161 13.82 7.93 -9.70
C LYS A 161 14.06 9.42 -9.41
N ASP A 162 13.41 10.30 -10.16
CA ASP A 162 13.55 11.77 -10.07
C ASP A 162 12.88 12.37 -8.82
N GLN A 163 12.18 11.53 -8.06
CA GLN A 163 11.50 11.88 -6.81
C GLN A 163 12.16 11.23 -5.57
N ILE A 164 13.24 10.44 -5.73
CA ILE A 164 13.97 9.78 -4.64
C ILE A 164 15.09 10.69 -4.10
N GLU A 165 14.84 11.98 -3.98
CA GLU A 165 15.78 12.94 -3.39
C GLU A 165 15.14 13.67 -2.21
N GLY A 166 15.95 13.95 -1.18
CA GLY A 166 15.50 14.65 0.03
C GLY A 166 14.50 13.85 0.90
N PRO A 167 13.43 14.49 1.42
CA PRO A 167 12.51 13.90 2.41
C PRO A 167 11.81 12.59 1.97
N MET A 168 11.57 12.41 0.67
CA MET A 168 10.87 11.21 0.13
C MET A 168 11.73 9.94 0.20
N LYS A 169 13.06 10.08 0.04
CA LYS A 169 13.99 8.96 0.24
C LYS A 169 13.95 8.52 1.69
N MET A 170 14.08 9.46 2.64
CA MET A 170 14.01 9.16 4.07
C MET A 170 12.70 8.46 4.46
N MET A 171 11.57 8.91 3.91
CA MET A 171 10.28 8.26 4.13
C MET A 171 10.24 6.81 3.63
N SER A 172 10.84 6.52 2.47
CA SER A 172 10.92 5.15 1.94
C SER A 172 11.75 4.22 2.81
N TRP A 173 12.90 4.71 3.30
CA TRP A 173 13.75 3.97 4.23
C TRP A 173 13.08 3.77 5.59
N LEU A 174 12.39 4.79 6.09
CA LEU A 174 11.64 4.72 7.35
C LEU A 174 10.51 3.68 7.26
N LEU A 175 9.74 3.67 6.18
CA LEU A 175 8.67 2.68 5.97
C LEU A 175 9.20 1.25 5.88
N ALA A 176 10.30 1.04 5.14
CA ALA A 176 10.92 -0.28 5.04
C ALA A 176 11.53 -0.74 6.38
N GLY A 177 12.23 0.15 7.08
CA GLY A 177 12.79 -0.10 8.40
C GLY A 177 11.71 -0.40 9.45
N MET A 178 10.58 0.31 9.39
CA MET A 178 9.43 0.05 10.24
C MET A 178 8.80 -1.31 9.94
N SER A 179 8.67 -1.69 8.67
CA SER A 179 8.19 -3.02 8.28
C SER A 179 9.09 -4.15 8.80
N LEU A 180 10.41 -3.94 8.76
CA LEU A 180 11.39 -4.87 9.32
C LEU A 180 11.24 -4.97 10.85
N TYR A 181 11.27 -3.82 11.53
CA TYR A 181 11.17 -3.73 12.98
C TYR A 181 9.86 -4.33 13.52
N TRP A 182 8.73 -4.00 12.91
CA TRP A 182 7.43 -4.58 13.25
C TRP A 182 7.35 -6.07 12.97
N GLY A 183 8.07 -6.57 11.96
CA GLY A 183 8.19 -8.01 11.72
C GLY A 183 8.83 -8.78 12.88
N PHE A 184 9.73 -8.15 13.64
CA PHE A 184 10.35 -8.74 14.83
C PHE A 184 9.46 -8.73 16.07
N ILE A 185 8.43 -7.88 16.10
CA ILE A 185 7.59 -7.65 17.29
C ILE A 185 6.20 -8.26 17.15
N PHE A 186 5.63 -8.22 15.95
CA PHE A 186 4.26 -8.66 15.71
C PHE A 186 4.17 -10.13 15.27
N PRO A 187 2.98 -10.74 15.39
CA PRO A 187 2.74 -12.11 14.94
C PRO A 187 3.13 -12.31 13.47
N ALA A 188 3.71 -13.47 13.15
CA ALA A 188 4.11 -13.85 11.79
C ALA A 188 2.93 -13.80 10.81
N ALA A 189 1.68 -14.00 11.25
CA ALA A 189 0.49 -13.80 10.44
C ALA A 189 0.39 -12.38 9.84
N LEU A 190 0.69 -11.34 10.65
CA LEU A 190 0.68 -9.95 10.18
C LEU A 190 1.87 -9.67 9.26
N THR A 191 3.04 -10.20 9.59
CA THR A 191 4.25 -10.08 8.77
C THR A 191 4.10 -10.78 7.41
N LEU A 192 3.40 -11.92 7.38
CA LEU A 192 3.06 -12.65 6.16
C LEU A 192 2.13 -11.82 5.28
N TYR A 193 1.08 -11.24 5.87
CA TYR A 193 0.18 -10.32 5.18
C TYR A 193 0.96 -9.17 4.53
N TRP A 194 1.89 -8.52 5.24
CA TRP A 194 2.70 -7.45 4.67
C TRP A 194 3.57 -7.92 3.52
N GLY A 195 4.29 -9.03 3.68
CA GLY A 195 5.14 -9.58 2.62
C GLY A 195 4.35 -9.89 1.34
N VAL A 196 3.21 -10.56 1.47
CA VAL A 196 2.33 -10.89 0.35
C VAL A 196 1.74 -9.62 -0.28
N SER A 197 1.30 -8.68 0.54
CA SER A 197 0.78 -7.37 0.10
C SER A 197 1.81 -6.58 -0.71
N ASN A 198 3.09 -6.61 -0.30
CA ASN A 198 4.18 -5.95 -1.02
C ASN A 198 4.44 -6.61 -2.37
N ILE A 199 4.54 -7.95 -2.42
CA ILE A 199 4.69 -8.71 -3.67
C ILE A 199 3.53 -8.40 -4.62
N PHE A 200 2.29 -8.47 -4.13
CA PHE A 200 1.13 -8.16 -4.93
C PHE A 200 1.18 -6.72 -5.46
N SER A 201 1.62 -5.76 -4.64
CA SER A 201 1.71 -4.35 -5.06
C SER A 201 2.76 -4.15 -6.16
N VAL A 202 3.87 -4.88 -6.11
CA VAL A 202 4.88 -4.91 -7.20
C VAL A 202 4.29 -5.52 -8.47
N PHE A 203 3.59 -6.63 -8.35
CA PHE A 203 2.91 -7.27 -9.47
C PHE A 203 1.85 -6.36 -10.11
N GLN A 204 0.99 -5.76 -9.28
CA GLN A 204 -0.02 -4.78 -9.68
C GLN A 204 0.61 -3.56 -10.35
N TYR A 205 1.78 -3.11 -9.87
CA TYR A 205 2.51 -2.01 -10.47
C TYR A 205 2.88 -2.32 -11.93
N TYR A 206 3.47 -3.49 -12.18
CA TYR A 206 3.90 -3.85 -13.53
C TYR A 206 2.73 -4.11 -14.48
N LEU A 207 1.64 -4.70 -14.00
CA LEU A 207 0.49 -5.01 -14.86
C LEU A 207 -0.44 -3.83 -15.11
N ILE A 208 -0.60 -2.92 -14.13
CA ILE A 208 -1.64 -1.88 -14.18
C ILE A 208 -1.00 -0.50 -14.13
N THR A 209 -0.26 -0.21 -13.05
CA THR A 209 0.20 1.16 -12.78
C THR A 209 1.18 1.65 -13.85
N ARG A 210 2.13 0.82 -14.29
CA ARG A 210 3.13 1.20 -15.29
C ARG A 210 2.52 1.43 -16.68
N PRO A 211 1.71 0.51 -17.25
CA PRO A 211 1.01 0.78 -18.51
C PRO A 211 0.09 2.01 -18.45
N LEU A 212 -0.61 2.18 -17.32
CA LEU A 212 -1.46 3.35 -17.12
C LEU A 212 -0.66 4.66 -17.10
N LYS A 213 0.46 4.72 -16.38
CA LYS A 213 1.36 5.89 -16.39
C LYS A 213 1.86 6.20 -17.80
N SER A 214 2.35 5.19 -18.52
CA SER A 214 2.82 5.36 -19.91
C SER A 214 1.73 5.90 -20.82
N LYS A 215 0.48 5.41 -20.69
CA LYS A 215 -0.66 5.94 -21.43
C LYS A 215 -0.96 7.40 -21.11
N LEU A 216 -0.92 7.79 -19.84
CA LEU A 216 -1.14 9.18 -19.41
C LEU A 216 -0.03 10.13 -19.92
N GLU A 217 1.22 9.67 -19.94
CA GLU A 217 2.37 10.40 -20.51
C GLU A 217 2.19 10.61 -22.02
N GLN A 218 1.76 9.58 -22.75
CA GLN A 218 1.46 9.69 -24.18
C GLN A 218 0.30 10.64 -24.45
N GLU A 219 -0.81 10.51 -23.72
CA GLU A 219 -1.97 11.41 -23.85
C GLU A 219 -1.60 12.87 -23.59
N LYS A 220 -0.64 13.12 -22.70
CA LYS A 220 -0.09 14.47 -22.47
C LYS A 220 0.74 14.95 -23.65
N ALA A 221 1.71 14.14 -24.10
CA ALA A 221 2.58 14.50 -25.22
C ALA A 221 1.78 14.78 -26.51
N ASP A 222 0.73 14.00 -26.77
CA ASP A 222 -0.17 14.20 -27.91
C ASP A 222 -0.93 15.53 -27.81
N LYS A 223 -1.43 15.87 -26.62
CA LYS A 223 -2.09 17.16 -26.35
C LYS A 223 -1.14 18.34 -26.56
N GLU A 224 0.09 18.24 -26.08
CA GLU A 224 1.13 19.27 -26.25
C GLU A 224 1.56 19.42 -27.72
N ALA A 225 1.54 18.33 -28.49
CA ALA A 225 1.83 18.33 -29.92
C ALA A 225 0.65 18.77 -30.80
N GLY A 226 -0.49 19.18 -30.24
CA GLY A 226 -1.69 19.56 -30.98
C GLY A 226 -2.36 18.40 -31.72
N LYS A 227 -1.98 17.15 -31.43
CA LYS A 227 -2.57 15.95 -32.02
C LYS A 227 -3.80 15.58 -31.19
N SER A 228 -4.96 16.04 -31.64
CA SER A 228 -6.25 15.59 -31.09
C SER A 228 -6.28 14.06 -31.09
N SER A 229 -6.44 13.45 -29.90
CA SER A 229 -6.27 12.01 -29.69
C SER A 229 -7.38 11.20 -30.37
N PHE A 230 -7.18 10.89 -31.65
CA PHE A 230 -7.98 9.93 -32.37
C PHE A 230 -7.54 8.52 -31.99
N LYS A 231 -8.26 7.89 -31.05
CA LYS A 231 -8.67 6.48 -31.10
C LYS A 231 -9.45 6.10 -29.83
N LYS A 232 -10.77 6.30 -29.87
CA LYS A 232 -11.72 5.41 -29.20
C LYS A 232 -11.87 4.16 -30.09
N LYS A 233 -11.49 3.00 -29.60
CA LYS A 233 -12.08 1.71 -29.94
C LYS A 233 -12.21 0.93 -28.64
#